data_AF-A0AA44KU83-F1
#
_entry.id   AF-A0AA44KU83-F1
#
_cell.length_a   1.000
_cell.length_b   1.000
_cell.length_c   1.000
_cell.angle_alpha   90.00
_cell.angle_beta   90.00
_cell.angle_gamma   90.00
#
_symmetry.space_group_name_H-M   'P 1'
#
loop_
_entity.id
_entity.type
_entity.pdbx_description
1 polymer ?
#
loop_
_entity_poly.entity_id
_entity_poly.type
_entity_poly.pdbx_seq_one_letter_code
_entity_poly.pdbx_strand_id
1 'polypeptide(L)'
;MKSVKEEKTTGEYYYAINTIDGAVPELVPLLQNRLDNMPKEVFDSYSKLSKGAGSHAEVLAVNKVLKRNPNARIEDLTVNVIRTGINKNKPGGLMFKCCPHCSYLLKEFEVISEVSKFGR
;
A
#
# COMPACT_ATOMS: atom_id res chain seq x y z
N MET A 1 6.99 -1.97 -9.27
CA MET A 1 5.66 -2.06 -8.62
C MET A 1 5.20 -0.64 -8.34
N LYS A 2 3.93 -0.32 -8.65
CA LYS A 2 3.32 0.99 -8.47
C LYS A 2 1.98 0.81 -7.74
N SER A 3 1.54 1.83 -7.02
CA SER A 3 0.20 1.81 -6.40
C SER A 3 -0.47 3.15 -6.66
N VAL A 4 -1.78 3.09 -6.78
CA VAL A 4 -2.66 4.24 -6.97
C VAL A 4 -3.62 4.28 -5.81
N LYS A 5 -3.83 5.47 -5.26
CA LYS A 5 -4.82 5.73 -4.23
C LYS A 5 -5.80 6.75 -4.74
N GLU A 6 -7.09 6.44 -4.67
CA GLU A 6 -8.16 7.38 -4.96
C GLU A 6 -8.76 7.87 -3.65
N GLU A 7 -9.01 9.18 -3.59
CA GLU A 7 -9.81 9.82 -2.56
C GLU A 7 -11.20 10.13 -3.11
N LYS A 8 -12.22 9.41 -2.64
CA LYS A 8 -13.59 9.50 -3.16
C LYS A 8 -14.22 10.88 -2.96
N THR A 9 -13.84 11.57 -1.88
CA THR A 9 -14.36 12.90 -1.54
C THR A 9 -13.90 13.97 -2.51
N THR A 10 -12.65 13.90 -2.98
CA THR A 10 -12.04 14.91 -3.86
C THR A 10 -11.95 14.45 -5.32
N GLY A 11 -12.03 13.14 -5.57
CA GLY A 11 -11.75 12.52 -6.87
C GLY A 11 -10.27 12.52 -7.24
N GLU A 12 -9.36 12.90 -6.34
CA GLU A 12 -7.93 12.97 -6.63
C GLU A 12 -7.26 11.57 -6.59
N TYR A 13 -6.32 11.36 -7.51
CA TYR A 13 -5.52 10.14 -7.60
C TYR A 13 -4.07 10.40 -7.19
N TYR A 14 -3.54 9.50 -6.37
CA TYR A 14 -2.21 9.60 -5.80
C TYR A 14 -1.39 8.37 -6.13
N TYR A 15 -0.19 8.59 -6.65
CA TYR A 15 0.66 7.53 -7.16
C TYR A 15 1.95 7.40 -6.35
N ALA A 16 2.39 6.17 -6.14
CA ALA A 16 3.68 5.87 -5.56
C ALA A 16 4.33 4.64 -6.19
N ILE A 17 5.64 4.54 -6.00
CA ILE A 17 6.49 3.41 -6.39
C ILE A 17 7.27 2.97 -5.15
N ASN A 18 7.67 1.71 -5.09
CA ASN A 18 8.48 1.20 -3.97
C ASN A 18 9.79 1.99 -3.86
N THR A 19 10.28 2.22 -2.65
CA THR A 19 11.66 2.69 -2.46
C THR A 19 12.65 1.59 -2.85
N ILE A 20 13.76 1.97 -3.50
CA ILE A 20 14.70 1.03 -4.11
C ILE A 20 15.54 0.32 -3.04
N ASP A 21 15.92 1.06 -2.01
CA ASP A 21 16.74 0.66 -0.87
C ASP A 21 15.93 0.11 0.31
N GLY A 22 14.60 0.27 0.29
CA GLY A 22 13.75 -0.08 1.42
C GLY A 22 13.60 1.03 2.45
N ALA A 23 14.11 2.23 2.18
CA ALA A 23 13.94 3.37 3.07
C ALA A 23 12.44 3.68 3.25
N VAL A 24 12.03 3.88 4.50
CA VAL A 24 10.68 4.28 4.85
C VAL A 24 10.74 5.78 5.13
N PRO A 25 10.04 6.63 4.35
CA PRO A 25 9.98 8.05 4.64
C PRO A 25 9.15 8.28 5.90
N GLU A 26 9.17 9.51 6.42
CA GLU A 26 8.30 9.90 7.52
C GLU A 26 6.83 9.58 7.18
N LEU A 27 6.21 8.77 8.03
CA LEU A 27 4.83 8.31 7.92
C LEU A 27 3.90 9.20 8.75
N VAL A 28 2.65 9.34 8.30
CA VAL A 28 1.59 9.93 9.13
C VAL A 28 1.40 9.11 10.42
N PRO A 29 0.95 9.72 11.54
CA PRO A 29 0.87 9.06 12.85
C PRO A 29 0.13 7.72 12.83
N LEU A 30 -0.95 7.60 12.05
CA LEU A 30 -1.71 6.36 11.89
C LEU A 30 -0.82 5.21 11.36
N LEU A 31 -0.07 5.46 10.30
CA LEU A 31 0.78 4.43 9.67
C LEU A 31 2.03 4.17 10.51
N GLN A 32 2.62 5.20 11.11
CA GLN A 32 3.77 5.06 12.00
C GLN A 32 3.41 4.21 13.22
N ASN A 33 2.28 4.49 13.87
CA ASN A 33 1.83 3.71 15.02
C ASN A 33 1.62 2.23 14.67
N ARG A 34 1.05 1.93 13.49
CA ARG A 34 0.93 0.55 13.01
C ARG A 34 2.28 -0.10 12.71
N LEU A 35 3.25 0.65 12.20
CA LEU A 35 4.59 0.13 11.95
C LEU A 35 5.29 -0.23 13.27
N ASP A 36 5.23 0.66 14.25
CA ASP A 36 5.88 0.51 15.56
C ASP A 36 5.25 -0.64 16.37
N ASN A 37 3.94 -0.86 16.21
CA ASN A 37 3.19 -1.91 16.92
C ASN A 37 2.98 -3.18 16.08
N MET A 38 3.69 -3.32 14.96
CA MET A 38 3.56 -4.50 14.11
C MET A 38 4.00 -5.76 14.90
N PRO A 39 3.15 -6.80 15.00
CA PRO A 39 3.53 -8.03 15.69
C PRO A 39 4.78 -8.65 15.07
N LYS A 40 5.68 -9.15 15.92
CA LYS A 40 6.94 -9.77 15.48
C LYS A 40 6.72 -10.88 14.46
N GLU A 41 5.65 -11.67 14.62
CA GLU A 41 5.27 -12.72 13.66
C GLU A 41 4.96 -12.16 12.26
N VAL A 42 4.26 -11.02 12.18
CA VAL A 42 3.95 -10.36 10.91
C VAL A 42 5.21 -9.78 10.31
N PHE A 43 6.03 -9.11 11.13
CA PHE A 43 7.30 -8.54 10.69
C PHE A 43 8.25 -9.62 10.15
N ASP A 44 8.44 -10.71 10.88
CA ASP A 44 9.36 -11.78 10.49
C ASP A 44 8.84 -12.59 9.28
N SER A 45 7.52 -12.70 9.09
CA SER A 45 6.93 -13.48 8.00
C SER A 45 7.37 -13.04 6.60
N TYR A 46 7.83 -11.79 6.46
CA TYR A 46 8.18 -11.20 5.17
C TYR A 46 9.45 -10.34 5.22
N SER A 47 10.19 -10.33 6.34
CA SER A 47 11.41 -9.53 6.51
C SER A 47 12.54 -9.93 5.56
N LYS A 48 12.62 -11.21 5.17
CA LYS A 48 13.61 -11.70 4.19
C LYS A 48 13.27 -11.37 2.73
N LEU A 49 12.01 -11.05 2.46
CA LEU A 49 11.49 -10.79 1.10
C LEU A 49 11.18 -9.31 0.85
N SER A 50 11.04 -8.52 1.92
CA SER A 50 10.90 -7.07 1.87
C SER A 50 12.25 -6.41 2.15
N LYS A 51 12.50 -5.27 1.51
CA LYS A 51 13.63 -4.39 1.86
C LYS A 51 13.31 -3.46 3.03
N GLY A 52 12.04 -3.30 3.39
CA GLY A 52 11.60 -2.46 4.50
C GLY A 52 10.08 -2.56 4.72
N ALA A 53 9.64 -2.77 5.95
CA ALA A 53 8.22 -2.75 6.30
C ALA A 53 7.68 -1.31 6.14
N GLY A 54 6.72 -1.12 5.23
CA GLY A 54 6.18 0.22 4.92
C GLY A 54 6.87 0.94 3.75
N SER A 55 7.85 0.32 3.10
CA SER A 55 8.60 0.93 1.99
C SER A 55 7.95 0.71 0.60
N HIS A 56 6.85 -0.04 0.53
CA HIS A 56 6.16 -0.35 -0.72
C HIS A 56 5.18 0.74 -1.15
N ALA A 57 4.93 0.77 -2.47
CA ALA A 57 4.11 1.78 -3.12
C ALA A 57 2.73 1.97 -2.48
N GLU A 58 2.04 0.90 -2.05
CA GLU A 58 0.70 1.01 -1.48
C GLU A 58 0.65 1.84 -0.18
N VAL A 59 1.63 1.65 0.70
CA VAL A 59 1.74 2.39 1.96
C VAL A 59 2.14 3.84 1.67
N LEU A 60 3.06 4.03 0.73
CA LEU A 60 3.53 5.36 0.33
C LEU A 60 2.43 6.18 -0.34
N ALA A 61 1.56 5.56 -1.14
CA ALA A 61 0.42 6.23 -1.76
C ALA A 61 -0.57 6.71 -0.68
N VAL A 62 -0.92 5.85 0.28
CA VAL A 62 -1.77 6.22 1.42
C VAL A 62 -1.13 7.33 2.27
N ASN A 63 0.16 7.22 2.55
CA ASN A 63 0.90 8.23 3.30
C ASN A 63 0.83 9.61 2.63
N LYS A 64 0.97 9.66 1.30
CA LYS A 64 0.85 10.93 0.54
C LYS A 64 -0.55 11.54 0.65
N VAL A 65 -1.60 10.73 0.53
CA VAL A 65 -2.98 11.23 0.67
C VAL A 65 -3.22 11.80 2.04
N LEU A 66 -2.90 11.05 3.09
CA LEU A 66 -3.13 11.48 4.47
C LEU A 66 -2.25 12.68 4.87
N LYS A 67 -1.05 12.84 4.28
CA LYS A 67 -0.25 14.06 4.45
C LYS A 67 -0.90 15.29 3.81
N ARG A 68 -1.55 15.13 2.65
CA ARG A 68 -2.18 16.24 1.92
C ARG A 68 -3.57 16.57 2.44
N ASN A 69 -4.34 15.55 2.82
CA ASN A 69 -5.61 15.69 3.49
C ASN A 69 -5.63 14.86 4.80
N PRO A 70 -5.20 15.47 5.92
CA PRO A 70 -5.24 14.82 7.23
C PRO A 70 -6.64 14.46 7.72
N ASN A 71 -7.68 15.07 7.14
CA ASN A 71 -9.08 14.83 7.49
C ASN A 71 -9.73 13.74 6.64
N ALA A 72 -9.02 13.19 5.64
CA ALA A 72 -9.54 12.10 4.83
C ALA A 72 -9.81 10.86 5.70
N ARG A 73 -11.00 10.28 5.57
CA ARG A 73 -11.39 9.08 6.30
C ARG A 73 -10.92 7.84 5.56
N ILE A 74 -10.63 6.76 6.30
CA ILE A 74 -10.16 5.50 5.73
C ILE A 74 -11.18 4.91 4.73
N GLU A 75 -12.48 5.08 5.01
CA GLU A 75 -13.58 4.59 4.17
C GLU A 75 -13.69 5.30 2.80
N ASP A 76 -13.24 6.56 2.74
CA ASP A 76 -13.26 7.39 1.54
C ASP A 76 -12.05 7.13 0.62
N LEU A 77 -11.25 6.13 0.96
CA LEU A 77 -9.93 5.93 0.44
C LEU A 77 -9.83 4.52 -0.17
N THR A 78 -9.69 4.41 -1.50
CA THR A 78 -9.50 3.14 -2.22
C THR A 78 -8.06 2.97 -2.71
N VAL A 79 -7.38 1.87 -2.33
CA VAL A 79 -6.01 1.52 -2.76
C VAL A 79 -6.06 0.51 -3.90
N ASN A 80 -5.39 0.81 -5.00
CA ASN A 80 -5.10 -0.11 -6.09
C ASN A 80 -3.61 -0.43 -6.12
N VAL A 81 -3.25 -1.71 -6.04
CA VAL A 81 -1.86 -2.15 -6.06
C VAL A 81 -1.55 -2.80 -7.41
N ILE A 82 -0.65 -2.18 -8.18
CA ILE A 82 -0.43 -2.52 -9.59
C ILE A 82 1.06 -2.85 -9.83
N ARG A 83 1.33 -4.10 -10.19
CA ARG A 83 2.65 -4.50 -10.62
C ARG A 83 2.82 -4.29 -12.12
N THR A 84 3.45 -3.18 -12.47
CA THR A 84 3.83 -2.83 -13.84
C THR A 84 5.15 -3.49 -14.26
N GLY A 85 5.36 -3.70 -15.56
CA GLY A 85 6.64 -4.14 -16.12
C GLY A 85 6.91 -5.65 -16.11
N ILE A 86 5.94 -6.47 -15.70
CA ILE A 86 6.05 -7.95 -15.78
C ILE A 86 5.73 -8.46 -17.19
N ASN A 87 4.74 -7.86 -17.86
CA ASN A 87 4.24 -8.34 -19.13
C ASN A 87 4.18 -7.20 -20.15
N LYS A 88 4.91 -7.34 -21.26
CA LYS A 88 4.92 -6.38 -22.37
C LYS A 88 3.54 -6.20 -23.00
N ASN A 89 2.69 -7.23 -22.93
CA ASN A 89 1.33 -7.23 -23.47
C ASN A 89 0.29 -6.64 -22.50
N LYS A 90 0.66 -6.33 -21.26
CA LYS A 90 -0.20 -5.63 -20.29
C LYS A 90 0.52 -4.36 -19.80
N PRO A 91 0.59 -3.32 -20.66
CA PRO A 91 1.33 -2.09 -20.35
C PRO A 91 0.78 -1.36 -19.12
N GLY A 92 -0.52 -1.48 -18.85
CA GLY A 92 -1.17 -0.96 -17.64
C GLY A 92 -0.78 -1.67 -16.33
N GLY A 93 -0.10 -2.81 -16.40
CA GLY A 93 0.26 -3.64 -15.26
C GLY A 93 -0.81 -4.66 -14.88
N LEU A 94 -0.50 -5.45 -13.85
CA LEU A 94 -1.39 -6.44 -13.25
C LEU A 94 -1.68 -6.05 -11.81
N MET A 95 -2.90 -6.23 -11.34
CA MET A 95 -3.17 -6.01 -9.92
C MET A 95 -2.43 -7.06 -9.09
N PHE A 96 -2.01 -6.67 -7.89
CA PHE A 96 -1.11 -7.45 -7.08
C PHE A 96 -1.55 -7.45 -5.62
N LYS A 97 -1.29 -8.55 -4.91
CA LYS A 97 -1.59 -8.63 -3.47
C LYS A 97 -0.58 -7.81 -2.67
N CYS A 98 -1.04 -7.15 -1.60
CA CYS A 98 -0.14 -6.57 -0.60
C CYS A 98 0.71 -7.67 0.05
N CYS A 99 1.95 -7.33 0.42
CA CYS A 99 2.72 -8.20 1.32
C CYS A 99 2.12 -8.19 2.74
N PRO A 100 2.46 -9.15 3.62
CA PRO A 100 1.97 -9.18 5.00
C PRO A 100 2.19 -7.87 5.77
N HIS A 101 3.36 -7.23 5.63
CA HIS A 101 3.64 -5.94 6.26
C HIS A 101 2.67 -4.86 5.80
N CYS A 102 2.50 -4.70 4.49
CA CYS A 102 1.65 -3.65 3.93
C CYS A 102 0.17 -3.94 4.15
N SER A 103 -0.24 -5.22 4.15
CA SER A 103 -1.60 -5.63 4.52
C SER A 103 -1.92 -5.29 5.98
N TYR A 104 -0.93 -5.39 6.88
CA TYR A 104 -1.10 -4.98 8.28
C TYR A 104 -1.18 -3.45 8.40
N LEU A 105 -0.27 -2.72 7.75
CA LEU A 105 -0.27 -1.26 7.77
C LEU A 105 -1.54 -0.65 7.17
N LEU A 106 -2.08 -1.29 6.14
CA LEU A 106 -3.29 -0.87 5.44
C LEU A 106 -4.55 -1.62 5.90
N LYS A 107 -4.52 -2.21 7.09
CA LYS A 107 -5.72 -2.80 7.70
C LYS A 107 -6.85 -1.75 7.72
N GLU A 108 -8.08 -2.17 7.41
CA GLU A 108 -9.28 -1.31 7.30
C GLU A 108 -9.38 -0.43 6.05
N PHE A 109 -8.29 -0.23 5.29
CA PHE A 109 -8.41 0.42 3.99
C PHE A 109 -9.04 -0.52 2.97
N GLU A 110 -9.86 0.03 2.08
CA GLU A 110 -10.33 -0.70 0.91
C GLU A 110 -9.14 -0.90 -0.06
N VAL A 111 -8.60 -2.12 -0.09
CA VAL A 111 -7.53 -2.50 -1.01
C VAL A 111 -8.09 -3.39 -2.11
N ILE A 112 -8.12 -2.88 -3.33
CA ILE A 112 -8.48 -3.64 -4.52
C ILE A 112 -7.21 -4.34 -5.02
N SER A 113 -7.28 -5.66 -5.12
CA SER A 113 -6.25 -6.51 -5.75
C SER A 113 -6.96 -7.61 -6.56
N GLU A 114 -6.40 -8.08 -7.67
CA GLU A 114 -7.02 -9.12 -8.54
C GLU A 114 -7.16 -10.49 -7.85
N VAL A 115 -6.75 -10.63 -6.59
CA VAL A 115 -7.01 -11.85 -5.83
C VAL A 115 -8.40 -11.76 -5.20
N SER A 116 -9.43 -11.80 -6.04
CA SER A 116 -10.77 -12.18 -5.58
C SER A 116 -10.63 -13.55 -4.92
N LYS A 117 -10.72 -13.61 -3.58
CA LYS A 117 -11.11 -14.84 -2.90
C LYS A 117 -12.59 -15.10 -3.22
N PHE A 118 -12.91 -15.39 -4.48
CA PHE A 118 -14.10 -16.16 -4.79
C PHE A 118 -13.72 -17.62 -4.64
N GLY A 119 -13.78 -18.08 -3.39
CA GLY A 119 -13.93 -19.48 -3.11
C GLY A 119 -15.36 -19.89 -3.44
N ARG A 120 -15.51 -20.74 -4.45
CA ARG A 120 -16.27 -21.98 -4.34
C ARG A 120 -15.80 -22.96 -5.40
#